data_AF-A0A5J4W7N4-F1
#
_entry.id   AF-A0A5J4W7N4-F1
#
_cell.length_a   1.000
_cell.length_b   1.000
_cell.length_c   1.000
_cell.angle_alpha   90.00
_cell.angle_beta   90.00
_cell.angle_gamma   90.00
#
_symmetry.space_group_name_H-M   'P 1'
#
loop_
_entity.id
_entity.type
_entity.pdbx_description
1 polymer ?
#
loop_
_entity_poly.entity_id
_entity_poly.type
_entity_poly.pdbx_seq_one_letter_code
_entity_poly.pdbx_strand_id
1 'polypeptide(L)'
;MDLFQNYNVTLDQLKFDKCIAYSNGGAMYINVHNTGTLTMTGINIFQECEAKNGSAIWISLQNNQAVHTITGTIQINSCISTANGGGIYFYNPNGGTFNLSPSGSSNIFNLCTTQNIAGGFYSEVSQSGQLNINNTVFQDCLAQTGGGGGLYSSLSDSQLSVTNSQFIRCTTYQGGCAGAIRLSQAAESSISITSTSFTDCKTFSNPSLPSYGWGGAIYLRTFVTADQLTLSNFQMTQLSFSGCQSCVGIGNNIHIRSPNTLSFGQKIKDSSLLTVNNVNDLYTSFNYAYDYMGINNDNSDGNGGSTNPNHHDPLFEQCFTSVVPNPSYIDATNGLNLKYCGGQVIKCNTITYAIERNNIPPTGSAPSKNTKFDLILITIPSSDNNLQFILPTTYYNYITIQSNGYVFGGTGYTKYKIPSTSNSNSLFKVTDVGRLSLLGLLFENLAAASTSPLISIQSSGSSVDCFTTISCEFAHFGSQNLAHSIISVNGGKISVQMTTFNNYKFGGINTVFVIQSGSTISSIVDLVQVAFTDITQSGTGNGAAINSVLNSGSSLKTSVSSMFTRCKSTNGLGGAIYSTLSGGQIELNQTQFISCESKSGGAVYSTISGTG
;
A
#
# COMPACT_ATOMS: atom_id res chain seq x y z
N MET A 1 -8.60 3.72 -50.97
CA MET A 1 -7.65 4.63 -51.64
C MET A 1 -6.34 3.88 -51.74
N ASP A 2 -5.88 3.61 -52.96
CA ASP A 2 -4.58 3.00 -53.21
C ASP A 2 -3.60 4.08 -53.69
N LEU A 3 -2.53 4.30 -52.93
CA LEU A 3 -1.52 5.32 -53.19
C LEU A 3 -0.26 4.66 -53.74
N PHE A 4 -0.02 4.88 -55.02
CA PHE A 4 1.17 4.43 -55.73
C PHE A 4 2.26 5.52 -55.73
N GLN A 5 3.38 5.26 -56.39
CA GLN A 5 4.54 6.15 -56.39
C GLN A 5 4.15 7.53 -56.93
N ASN A 6 4.56 8.60 -56.23
CA ASN A 6 4.29 10.00 -56.56
C ASN A 6 2.81 10.44 -56.51
N TYR A 7 1.91 9.64 -55.92
CA TYR A 7 0.55 10.10 -55.62
C TYR A 7 0.54 10.80 -54.26
N ASN A 8 0.35 12.12 -54.29
CA ASN A 8 0.21 12.94 -53.09
C ASN A 8 -1.27 13.35 -52.96
N VAL A 9 -1.94 12.84 -51.93
CA VAL A 9 -3.33 13.21 -51.63
C VAL A 9 -3.33 14.10 -50.39
N THR A 10 -4.03 15.23 -50.49
CA THR A 10 -4.29 16.10 -49.33
C THR A 10 -5.78 16.06 -49.01
N LEU A 11 -6.11 15.78 -47.75
CA LEU A 11 -7.48 15.84 -47.23
C LEU A 11 -7.54 16.97 -46.21
N ASP A 12 -8.37 17.98 -46.45
CA ASP A 12 -8.42 19.18 -45.62
C ASP A 12 -9.82 19.35 -45.01
N GLN A 13 -9.87 19.41 -43.68
CA GLN A 13 -11.09 19.72 -42.91
C GLN A 13 -12.31 18.84 -43.23
N LEU A 14 -12.10 17.54 -43.42
CA LEU A 14 -13.18 16.61 -43.74
C LEU A 14 -13.93 16.15 -42.48
N LYS A 15 -15.24 15.93 -42.61
CA LYS A 15 -16.06 15.23 -41.62
C LYS A 15 -16.65 13.96 -42.22
N PHE A 16 -16.36 12.83 -41.57
CA PHE A 16 -16.99 11.54 -41.82
C PHE A 16 -17.92 11.25 -40.64
N ASP A 17 -19.22 11.08 -40.91
CA ASP A 17 -20.26 10.92 -39.89
C ASP A 17 -21.05 9.65 -40.18
N LYS A 18 -21.06 8.71 -39.23
CA LYS A 18 -21.83 7.45 -39.31
C LYS A 18 -21.48 6.60 -40.53
N CYS A 19 -20.21 6.58 -40.91
CA CYS A 19 -19.74 5.75 -42.02
C CYS A 19 -19.55 4.30 -41.55
N ILE A 20 -20.17 3.35 -42.25
CA ILE A 20 -20.20 1.93 -41.86
C ILE A 20 -19.60 1.07 -42.98
N ALA A 21 -18.65 0.21 -42.63
CA ALA A 21 -18.14 -0.82 -43.52
C ALA A 21 -18.16 -2.21 -42.85
N TYR A 22 -18.55 -3.27 -43.56
CA TYR A 22 -18.58 -4.62 -42.97
C TYR A 22 -17.20 -5.22 -42.70
N SER A 23 -16.12 -4.62 -43.24
CA SER A 23 -14.76 -5.14 -43.12
C SER A 23 -13.82 -4.09 -42.53
N ASN A 24 -13.20 -3.24 -43.34
CA ASN A 24 -12.09 -2.40 -42.88
C ASN A 24 -12.36 -0.94 -43.23
N GLY A 25 -12.03 -0.02 -42.31
CA GLY A 25 -12.03 1.41 -42.62
C GLY A 25 -13.44 1.96 -42.86
N GLY A 26 -14.26 2.07 -41.82
CA GLY A 26 -15.66 2.47 -41.94
C GLY A 26 -15.83 3.80 -42.67
N ALA A 27 -14.94 4.77 -42.42
CA ALA A 27 -14.82 5.97 -43.22
C ALA A 27 -13.75 5.86 -44.31
N MET A 28 -12.56 5.34 -43.97
CA MET A 28 -11.41 5.37 -44.85
C MET A 28 -10.62 4.07 -44.85
N TYR A 29 -10.39 3.53 -46.04
CA TYR A 29 -9.46 2.43 -46.30
C TYR A 29 -8.30 2.93 -47.16
N ILE A 30 -7.07 2.83 -46.66
CA ILE A 30 -5.86 3.38 -47.29
C ILE A 30 -4.81 2.29 -47.45
N ASN A 31 -4.33 2.07 -48.66
CA ASN A 31 -3.14 1.29 -48.97
C ASN A 31 -2.07 2.21 -49.55
N VAL A 32 -0.83 2.09 -49.08
CA VAL A 32 0.32 2.84 -49.59
C VAL A 32 1.36 1.86 -50.11
N HIS A 33 1.56 1.82 -51.43
CA HIS A 33 2.43 0.83 -52.08
C HIS A 33 3.87 1.31 -52.33
N ASN A 34 4.10 2.62 -52.41
CA ASN A 34 5.40 3.24 -52.72
C ASN A 34 5.53 4.59 -51.97
N THR A 35 6.28 5.56 -52.49
CA THR A 35 6.44 6.92 -51.93
C THR A 35 5.16 7.79 -51.98
N GLY A 36 3.98 7.18 -52.10
CA GLY A 36 2.72 7.91 -52.06
C GLY A 36 2.51 8.52 -50.69
N THR A 37 2.17 9.80 -50.63
CA THR A 37 1.90 10.50 -49.38
C THR A 37 0.43 10.80 -49.27
N LEU A 38 -0.16 10.55 -48.10
CA LEU A 38 -1.45 11.10 -47.74
C LEU A 38 -1.26 11.98 -46.54
N THR A 39 -1.56 13.26 -46.75
CA THR A 39 -1.49 14.32 -45.76
C THR A 39 -2.92 14.72 -45.42
N MET A 40 -3.30 14.61 -44.16
CA MET A 40 -4.51 15.26 -43.68
C MET A 40 -4.11 16.62 -43.13
N THR A 41 -4.77 17.72 -43.50
CA THR A 41 -4.54 19.08 -42.98
C THR A 41 -5.81 19.63 -42.33
N GLY A 42 -5.68 20.70 -41.55
CA GLY A 42 -6.79 21.23 -40.76
C GLY A 42 -7.27 20.23 -39.70
N ILE A 43 -8.54 20.34 -39.31
CA ILE A 43 -9.18 19.43 -38.33
C ILE A 43 -10.08 18.46 -39.09
N ASN A 44 -9.72 17.18 -39.10
CA ASN A 44 -10.51 16.12 -39.73
C ASN A 44 -11.24 15.32 -38.65
N ILE A 45 -12.56 15.13 -38.83
CA ILE A 45 -13.45 14.54 -37.84
C ILE A 45 -14.00 13.23 -38.36
N PHE A 46 -13.90 12.17 -37.55
CA PHE A 46 -14.51 10.87 -37.76
C PHE A 46 -15.45 10.62 -36.58
N GLN A 47 -16.74 10.57 -36.84
CA GLN A 47 -17.79 10.51 -35.82
C GLN A 47 -18.65 9.27 -36.05
N GLU A 48 -18.79 8.44 -35.01
CA GLU A 48 -19.72 7.29 -35.03
C GLU A 48 -19.50 6.32 -36.20
N CYS A 49 -18.25 6.18 -36.65
CA CYS A 49 -17.91 5.25 -37.72
C CYS A 49 -17.84 3.80 -37.19
N GLU A 50 -18.22 2.84 -38.01
CA GLU A 50 -18.23 1.41 -37.65
C GLU A 50 -17.52 0.54 -38.69
N ALA A 51 -16.68 -0.39 -38.23
CA ALA A 51 -16.16 -1.45 -39.08
C ALA A 51 -15.76 -2.72 -38.29
N LYS A 52 -15.29 -3.76 -38.99
CA LYS A 52 -14.63 -4.89 -38.32
C LYS A 52 -13.22 -4.55 -37.87
N ASN A 53 -12.45 -3.81 -38.66
CA ASN A 53 -11.14 -3.30 -38.27
C ASN A 53 -10.97 -1.83 -38.63
N GLY A 54 -10.45 -1.02 -37.71
CA GLY A 54 -10.17 0.39 -37.97
C GLY A 54 -11.46 1.12 -38.36
N SER A 55 -12.38 1.22 -37.41
CA SER A 55 -13.74 1.72 -37.64
C SER A 55 -13.79 3.09 -38.32
N ALA A 56 -12.86 3.98 -38.00
CA ALA A 56 -12.66 5.21 -38.75
C ALA A 56 -11.71 4.97 -39.93
N ILE A 57 -10.49 4.54 -39.63
CA ILE A 57 -9.42 4.46 -40.63
C ILE A 57 -8.72 3.11 -40.55
N TRP A 58 -8.61 2.45 -41.70
CA TRP A 58 -7.70 1.34 -41.91
C TRP A 58 -6.57 1.79 -42.83
N ILE A 59 -5.33 1.53 -42.43
CA ILE A 59 -4.12 1.95 -43.16
C ILE A 59 -3.18 0.76 -43.28
N SER A 60 -2.66 0.55 -44.49
CA SER A 60 -1.52 -0.35 -44.69
C SER A 60 -0.39 0.25 -45.51
N LEU A 61 0.84 0.05 -45.04
CA LEU A 61 2.07 0.42 -45.74
C LEU A 61 2.72 -0.85 -46.29
N GLN A 62 2.77 -0.95 -47.61
CA GLN A 62 3.12 -2.19 -48.31
C GLN A 62 4.58 -2.24 -48.77
N ASN A 63 5.41 -1.22 -48.49
CA ASN A 63 6.84 -1.26 -48.75
C ASN A 63 7.66 -0.34 -47.82
N ASN A 64 8.99 -0.45 -47.86
CA ASN A 64 9.90 0.26 -46.96
C ASN A 64 10.14 1.73 -47.33
N GLN A 65 9.69 2.15 -48.51
CA GLN A 65 9.72 3.55 -48.95
C GLN A 65 8.38 4.26 -48.70
N ALA A 66 7.37 3.55 -48.19
CA ALA A 66 6.05 4.10 -47.93
C ALA A 66 6.12 4.97 -46.68
N VAL A 67 5.82 6.25 -46.87
CA VAL A 67 5.74 7.22 -45.79
C VAL A 67 4.33 7.80 -45.78
N HIS A 68 3.63 7.62 -44.67
CA HIS A 68 2.33 8.21 -44.45
C HIS A 68 2.39 9.14 -43.24
N THR A 69 1.94 10.37 -43.41
CA THR A 69 2.06 11.40 -42.38
C THR A 69 0.73 12.13 -42.24
N ILE A 70 0.12 12.02 -41.06
CA ILE A 70 -1.02 12.84 -40.66
C ILE A 70 -0.46 14.07 -39.95
N THR A 71 -0.35 15.19 -40.65
CA THR A 71 0.16 16.47 -40.12
C THR A 71 -0.93 17.39 -39.58
N GLY A 72 -2.19 17.20 -39.95
CA GLY A 72 -3.35 17.87 -39.42
C GLY A 72 -3.80 17.25 -38.10
N THR A 73 -4.80 17.86 -37.47
CA THR A 73 -5.43 17.29 -36.29
C THR A 73 -6.52 16.32 -36.72
N ILE A 74 -6.53 15.12 -36.15
CA ILE A 74 -7.65 14.18 -36.27
C ILE A 74 -8.44 14.10 -34.96
N GLN A 75 -9.76 14.03 -35.09
CA GLN A 75 -10.68 13.76 -34.00
C GLN A 75 -11.51 12.53 -34.36
N ILE A 76 -11.27 11.43 -33.66
CA ILE A 76 -11.98 10.16 -33.85
C ILE A 76 -12.84 9.94 -32.61
N ASN A 77 -14.15 10.01 -32.80
CA ASN A 77 -15.11 10.13 -31.72
C ASN A 77 -16.20 9.05 -31.83
N SER A 78 -16.38 8.28 -30.76
CA SER A 78 -17.44 7.26 -30.64
C SER A 78 -17.44 6.23 -31.78
N CYS A 79 -16.27 5.94 -32.34
CA CYS A 79 -16.15 4.93 -33.39
C CYS A 79 -16.03 3.52 -32.78
N ILE A 80 -16.60 2.53 -33.46
CA ILE A 80 -16.78 1.18 -32.92
C ILE A 80 -16.25 0.13 -33.87
N SER A 81 -15.37 -0.73 -33.36
CA SER A 81 -14.84 -1.88 -34.10
C SER A 81 -15.34 -3.20 -33.52
N THR A 82 -15.73 -4.15 -34.38
CA THR A 82 -16.14 -5.50 -33.93
C THR A 82 -14.97 -6.47 -33.78
N ALA A 83 -13.76 -6.11 -34.22
CA ALA A 83 -12.55 -6.89 -33.96
C ALA A 83 -11.44 -6.01 -33.38
N ASN A 84 -10.71 -5.23 -34.19
CA ASN A 84 -9.51 -4.54 -33.73
C ASN A 84 -9.50 -3.06 -34.13
N GLY A 85 -8.91 -2.20 -33.30
CA GLY A 85 -8.73 -0.79 -33.59
C GLY A 85 -10.06 -0.04 -33.68
N GLY A 86 -10.63 0.31 -32.52
CA GLY A 86 -11.90 1.05 -32.44
C GLY A 86 -11.85 2.46 -33.01
N GLY A 87 -10.69 2.99 -33.38
CA GLY A 87 -10.54 4.17 -34.24
C GLY A 87 -9.69 3.86 -35.47
N ILE A 88 -8.41 3.54 -35.27
CA ILE A 88 -7.45 3.24 -36.35
C ILE A 88 -6.96 1.80 -36.27
N TYR A 89 -6.85 1.16 -37.44
CA TYR A 89 -6.07 -0.07 -37.62
C TYR A 89 -4.92 0.21 -38.59
N PHE A 90 -3.69 -0.07 -38.15
CA PHE A 90 -2.48 0.17 -38.90
C PHE A 90 -1.67 -1.11 -39.13
N TYR A 91 -1.37 -1.41 -40.38
CA TYR A 91 -0.60 -2.58 -40.78
C TYR A 91 0.63 -2.21 -41.61
N ASN A 92 1.82 -2.41 -41.05
CA ASN A 92 3.08 -2.07 -41.69
C ASN A 92 4.04 -3.27 -41.71
N PRO A 93 3.80 -4.25 -42.59
CA PRO A 93 4.62 -5.46 -42.67
C PRO A 93 6.00 -5.26 -43.29
N ASN A 94 6.18 -4.21 -44.09
CA ASN A 94 7.30 -4.11 -45.04
C ASN A 94 8.18 -2.87 -44.80
N GLY A 95 8.26 -2.36 -43.57
CA GLY A 95 9.28 -1.36 -43.21
C GLY A 95 8.96 0.10 -43.51
N GLY A 96 7.69 0.47 -43.72
CA GLY A 96 7.29 1.85 -43.95
C GLY A 96 7.35 2.73 -42.69
N THR A 97 7.02 4.01 -42.83
CA THR A 97 6.94 4.96 -41.70
C THR A 97 5.55 5.59 -41.62
N PHE A 98 4.92 5.52 -40.45
CA PHE A 98 3.69 6.22 -40.16
C PHE A 98 3.90 7.25 -39.05
N ASN A 99 3.57 8.51 -39.35
CA ASN A 99 3.66 9.63 -38.43
C ASN A 99 2.26 10.17 -38.14
N LEU A 100 1.83 10.06 -36.89
CA LEU A 100 0.65 10.73 -36.35
C LEU A 100 1.12 11.89 -35.47
N SER A 101 1.36 13.03 -36.11
CA SER A 101 2.02 14.18 -35.51
C SER A 101 1.30 15.46 -35.93
N PRO A 102 0.34 15.95 -35.15
CA PRO A 102 -0.45 17.10 -35.53
C PRO A 102 0.42 18.36 -35.48
N SER A 103 0.20 19.26 -36.44
CA SER A 103 0.87 20.57 -36.57
C SER A 103 0.23 21.67 -35.72
N GLY A 104 -0.94 21.37 -35.12
CA GLY A 104 -1.70 22.29 -34.27
C GLY A 104 -2.12 21.66 -32.95
N SER A 105 -3.43 21.60 -32.70
CA SER A 105 -3.99 20.98 -31.48
C SER A 105 -3.77 19.47 -31.47
N SER A 106 -3.77 18.88 -30.27
CA SER A 106 -3.57 17.43 -30.10
C SER A 106 -4.57 16.62 -30.92
N ASN A 107 -4.13 15.47 -31.44
CA ASN A 107 -5.05 14.47 -31.98
C ASN A 107 -5.91 13.90 -30.86
N ILE A 108 -7.15 13.52 -31.16
CA ILE A 108 -8.09 13.01 -30.16
C ILE A 108 -8.68 11.69 -30.63
N PHE A 109 -8.60 10.68 -29.77
CA PHE A 109 -9.37 9.45 -29.83
C PHE A 109 -10.27 9.44 -28.61
N ASN A 110 -11.57 9.60 -28.80
CA ASN A 110 -12.52 9.72 -27.69
C ASN A 110 -13.65 8.70 -27.84
N LEU A 111 -13.93 7.95 -26.76
CA LEU A 111 -15.00 6.95 -26.73
C LEU A 111 -14.88 5.86 -27.82
N CYS A 112 -13.68 5.62 -28.32
CA CYS A 112 -13.44 4.58 -29.32
C CYS A 112 -13.46 3.19 -28.66
N THR A 113 -14.25 2.28 -29.20
CA THR A 113 -14.53 0.98 -28.57
C THR A 113 -14.25 -0.18 -29.50
N THR A 114 -13.73 -1.28 -28.95
CA THR A 114 -13.54 -2.52 -29.70
C THR A 114 -13.91 -3.78 -28.91
N GLN A 115 -14.35 -4.83 -29.59
CA GLN A 115 -14.66 -6.13 -28.98
C GLN A 115 -13.42 -6.98 -28.67
N ASN A 116 -12.30 -6.79 -29.39
CA ASN A 116 -11.05 -7.52 -29.14
C ASN A 116 -9.94 -6.58 -28.68
N ILE A 117 -9.04 -6.15 -29.57
CA ILE A 117 -7.80 -5.44 -29.18
C ILE A 117 -7.81 -3.98 -29.65
N ALA A 118 -7.37 -3.09 -28.77
CA ALA A 118 -7.20 -1.65 -28.99
C ALA A 118 -8.47 -0.83 -29.24
N GLY A 119 -8.96 -0.14 -28.22
CA GLY A 119 -10.12 0.74 -28.34
C GLY A 119 -9.83 1.95 -29.23
N GLY A 120 -8.65 2.57 -29.11
CA GLY A 120 -8.26 3.70 -29.96
C GLY A 120 -7.51 3.29 -31.24
N PHE A 121 -6.29 2.76 -31.07
CA PHE A 121 -5.34 2.55 -32.16
C PHE A 121 -4.73 1.14 -32.06
N TYR A 122 -4.89 0.36 -33.12
CA TYR A 122 -4.25 -0.95 -33.26
C TYR A 122 -3.11 -0.89 -34.29
N SER A 123 -1.95 -1.47 -33.97
CA SER A 123 -0.84 -1.59 -34.91
C SER A 123 -0.11 -2.93 -34.91
N GLU A 124 0.34 -3.32 -36.10
CA GLU A 124 1.38 -4.32 -36.34
C GLU A 124 2.46 -3.70 -37.22
N VAL A 125 3.71 -3.73 -36.76
CA VAL A 125 4.85 -3.08 -37.42
C VAL A 125 6.01 -4.07 -37.51
N SER A 126 6.61 -4.16 -38.70
CA SER A 126 7.69 -5.11 -38.99
C SER A 126 8.75 -4.55 -39.95
N GLN A 127 9.88 -5.24 -40.06
CA GLN A 127 10.94 -5.03 -41.07
C GLN A 127 11.53 -3.61 -41.10
N SER A 128 12.07 -3.15 -39.97
CA SER A 128 12.54 -1.79 -39.72
C SER A 128 11.46 -0.69 -39.80
N GLY A 129 10.18 -1.07 -39.78
CA GLY A 129 9.06 -0.14 -39.85
C GLY A 129 8.93 0.75 -38.62
N GLN A 130 8.32 1.92 -38.78
CA GLN A 130 8.22 2.94 -37.74
C GLN A 130 6.78 3.41 -37.54
N LEU A 131 6.35 3.48 -36.27
CA LEU A 131 5.12 4.11 -35.83
C LEU A 131 5.46 5.23 -34.85
N ASN A 132 5.22 6.47 -35.25
CA ASN A 132 5.46 7.65 -34.43
C ASN A 132 4.12 8.32 -34.09
N ILE A 133 3.78 8.37 -32.81
CA ILE A 133 2.60 9.03 -32.27
C ILE A 133 3.08 10.19 -31.39
N ASN A 134 2.68 11.42 -31.72
CA ASN A 134 3.04 12.60 -30.96
C ASN A 134 1.80 13.44 -30.66
N ASN A 135 1.80 14.11 -29.51
CA ASN A 135 0.77 15.08 -29.12
C ASN A 135 -0.66 14.53 -29.33
N THR A 136 -0.94 13.34 -28.79
CA THR A 136 -2.21 12.63 -28.99
C THR A 136 -2.86 12.33 -27.64
N VAL A 137 -4.18 12.52 -27.58
CA VAL A 137 -5.02 12.21 -26.42
C VAL A 137 -5.89 11.01 -26.74
N PHE A 138 -5.73 9.94 -25.98
CA PHE A 138 -6.65 8.81 -25.93
C PHE A 138 -7.52 8.95 -24.70
N GLN A 139 -8.82 9.13 -24.89
CA GLN A 139 -9.77 9.40 -23.83
C GLN A 139 -10.93 8.42 -23.89
N ASP A 140 -11.28 7.83 -22.76
CA ASP A 140 -12.46 6.96 -22.60
C ASP A 140 -12.51 5.81 -23.63
N CYS A 141 -11.35 5.37 -24.12
CA CYS A 141 -11.24 4.29 -25.10
C CYS A 141 -11.30 2.91 -24.41
N LEU A 142 -11.97 1.94 -25.02
CA LEU A 142 -12.30 0.65 -24.41
C LEU A 142 -11.98 -0.54 -25.31
N ALA A 143 -11.27 -1.54 -24.75
CA ALA A 143 -11.10 -2.87 -25.34
C ALA A 143 -11.78 -3.96 -24.48
N GLN A 144 -12.72 -4.70 -25.05
CA GLN A 144 -13.52 -5.66 -24.26
C GLN A 144 -12.74 -6.89 -23.78
N THR A 145 -11.75 -7.38 -24.52
CA THR A 145 -11.07 -8.64 -24.14
C THR A 145 -9.60 -8.70 -24.47
N GLY A 146 -9.14 -8.06 -25.55
CA GLY A 146 -7.78 -8.16 -26.05
C GLY A 146 -6.80 -7.15 -25.44
N GLY A 147 -7.28 -6.12 -24.77
CA GLY A 147 -6.43 -5.13 -24.09
C GLY A 147 -5.92 -3.97 -24.92
N GLY A 148 -5.21 -3.06 -24.25
CA GLY A 148 -4.73 -1.81 -24.81
C GLY A 148 -5.86 -0.82 -25.09
N GLY A 149 -6.70 -0.50 -24.11
CA GLY A 149 -7.89 0.33 -24.29
C GLY A 149 -7.67 1.57 -25.15
N GLY A 150 -6.51 2.24 -25.02
CA GLY A 150 -6.08 3.29 -25.96
C GLY A 150 -5.29 2.75 -27.17
N LEU A 151 -4.18 2.05 -26.92
CA LEU A 151 -3.21 1.64 -27.95
C LEU A 151 -2.79 0.17 -27.78
N TYR A 152 -2.71 -0.55 -28.90
CA TYR A 152 -2.00 -1.81 -29.00
C TYR A 152 -0.95 -1.73 -30.09
N SER A 153 0.25 -2.26 -29.83
CA SER A 153 1.26 -2.44 -30.88
C SER A 153 2.01 -3.76 -30.76
N SER A 154 2.11 -4.48 -31.88
CA SER A 154 3.01 -5.63 -32.05
C SER A 154 4.19 -5.23 -32.93
N LEU A 155 5.40 -5.44 -32.42
CA LEU A 155 6.65 -4.99 -33.03
C LEU A 155 7.56 -6.18 -33.34
N SER A 156 7.97 -6.32 -34.61
CA SER A 156 8.87 -7.38 -35.08
C SER A 156 9.98 -6.81 -35.97
N ASP A 157 11.16 -6.56 -35.40
CA ASP A 157 12.22 -5.74 -36.02
C ASP A 157 11.62 -4.38 -36.45
N SER A 158 11.23 -3.55 -35.49
CA SER A 158 10.51 -2.30 -35.77
C SER A 158 10.54 -1.31 -34.60
N GLN A 159 10.01 -0.11 -34.81
CA GLN A 159 10.03 0.99 -33.87
C GLN A 159 8.64 1.54 -33.53
N LEU A 160 8.41 1.74 -32.23
CA LEU A 160 7.30 2.55 -31.71
C LEU A 160 7.85 3.74 -30.94
N SER A 161 7.38 4.94 -31.28
CA SER A 161 7.60 6.16 -30.52
C SER A 161 6.26 6.78 -30.13
N VAL A 162 6.05 7.02 -28.83
CA VAL A 162 4.88 7.73 -28.28
C VAL A 162 5.40 8.90 -27.45
N THR A 163 5.10 10.13 -27.85
CA THR A 163 5.66 11.33 -27.21
C THR A 163 4.58 12.38 -26.92
N ASN A 164 4.74 13.12 -25.82
CA ASN A 164 3.86 14.23 -25.43
C ASN A 164 2.36 13.89 -25.45
N SER A 165 2.01 12.65 -25.05
CA SER A 165 0.67 12.11 -25.22
C SER A 165 -0.04 11.89 -23.88
N GLN A 166 -1.35 11.69 -23.92
CA GLN A 166 -2.18 11.50 -22.72
C GLN A 166 -3.13 10.32 -22.92
N PHE A 167 -3.22 9.46 -21.91
CA PHE A 167 -4.19 8.38 -21.83
C PHE A 167 -5.07 8.63 -20.61
N ILE A 168 -6.36 8.85 -20.84
CA ILE A 168 -7.31 9.29 -19.82
C ILE A 168 -8.48 8.32 -19.81
N ARG A 169 -8.68 7.63 -18.68
CA ARG A 169 -9.78 6.67 -18.49
C ARG A 169 -9.87 5.62 -19.60
N CYS A 170 -8.73 5.22 -20.16
CA CYS A 170 -8.68 4.08 -21.07
C CYS A 170 -8.88 2.79 -20.28
N THR A 171 -9.67 1.86 -20.81
CA THR A 171 -10.12 0.69 -20.07
C THR A 171 -10.06 -0.61 -20.86
N THR A 172 -9.90 -1.70 -20.13
CA THR A 172 -9.89 -3.07 -20.64
C THR A 172 -10.59 -4.01 -19.65
N TYR A 173 -11.25 -5.08 -20.09
CA TYR A 173 -11.70 -6.15 -19.19
C TYR A 173 -10.76 -7.38 -19.22
N GLN A 174 -10.79 -8.20 -18.16
CA GLN A 174 -10.02 -9.45 -18.11
C GLN A 174 -10.34 -10.38 -19.29
N GLY A 175 -9.37 -11.24 -19.61
CA GLY A 175 -9.10 -11.74 -20.96
C GLY A 175 -7.93 -11.00 -21.62
N GLY A 176 -7.64 -9.78 -21.16
CA GLY A 176 -6.60 -8.90 -21.70
C GLY A 176 -5.82 -8.13 -20.62
N CYS A 177 -4.89 -7.28 -21.06
CA CYS A 177 -4.00 -6.48 -20.21
C CYS A 177 -3.98 -5.02 -20.68
N ALA A 178 -3.45 -4.10 -19.87
CA ALA A 178 -3.37 -2.67 -20.18
C ALA A 178 -4.72 -1.97 -20.30
N GLY A 179 -5.04 -1.12 -19.34
CA GLY A 179 -6.12 -0.13 -19.53
C GLY A 179 -5.78 0.84 -20.66
N ALA A 180 -4.53 1.29 -20.78
CA ALA A 180 -4.11 2.23 -21.83
C ALA A 180 -3.33 1.57 -22.98
N ILE A 181 -2.09 1.12 -22.74
CA ILE A 181 -1.16 0.69 -23.80
C ILE A 181 -0.74 -0.77 -23.60
N ARG A 182 -1.05 -1.63 -24.58
CA ARG A 182 -0.57 -3.01 -24.65
C ARG A 182 0.51 -3.15 -25.74
N LEU A 183 1.69 -3.64 -25.36
CA LEU A 183 2.81 -3.80 -26.28
C LEU A 183 3.31 -5.24 -26.34
N SER A 184 3.73 -5.66 -27.53
CA SER A 184 4.50 -6.89 -27.77
C SER A 184 5.76 -6.55 -28.55
N GLN A 185 6.93 -6.73 -27.92
CA GLN A 185 8.24 -6.34 -28.44
C GLN A 185 9.11 -7.57 -28.71
N ALA A 186 9.39 -7.86 -29.98
CA ALA A 186 10.44 -8.81 -30.36
C ALA A 186 11.84 -8.27 -30.02
N ALA A 187 12.85 -9.15 -29.92
CA ALA A 187 14.19 -8.82 -29.45
C ALA A 187 14.89 -7.69 -30.25
N GLU A 188 14.64 -7.60 -31.56
CA GLU A 188 15.22 -6.60 -32.46
C GLU A 188 14.41 -5.29 -32.53
N SER A 189 13.28 -5.20 -31.80
CA SER A 189 12.40 -4.02 -31.86
C SER A 189 12.69 -3.02 -30.76
N SER A 190 12.29 -1.78 -30.97
CA SER A 190 12.44 -0.73 -29.96
C SER A 190 11.18 0.05 -29.63
N ILE A 191 11.12 0.47 -28.36
CA ILE A 191 10.01 1.24 -27.78
C ILE A 191 10.59 2.49 -27.14
N SER A 192 10.04 3.64 -27.51
CA SER A 192 10.21 4.91 -26.80
C SER A 192 8.84 5.48 -26.42
N ILE A 193 8.59 5.67 -25.13
CA ILE A 193 7.43 6.38 -24.58
C ILE A 193 7.96 7.48 -23.70
N THR A 194 7.77 8.74 -24.11
CA THR A 194 8.32 9.87 -23.37
C THR A 194 7.30 10.97 -23.14
N SER A 195 7.45 11.70 -22.04
CA SER A 195 6.61 12.87 -21.71
C SER A 195 5.11 12.56 -21.81
N THR A 196 4.71 11.36 -21.38
CA THR A 196 3.36 10.83 -21.57
C THR A 196 2.71 10.58 -20.22
N SER A 197 1.44 10.95 -20.10
CA SER A 197 0.67 10.83 -18.85
C SER A 197 -0.45 9.80 -18.95
N PHE A 198 -0.75 9.17 -17.82
CA PHE A 198 -1.78 8.15 -17.67
C PHE A 198 -2.65 8.53 -16.47
N THR A 199 -3.93 8.80 -16.72
CA THR A 199 -4.89 9.21 -15.69
C THR A 199 -6.06 8.25 -15.69
N ASP A 200 -6.36 7.65 -14.55
CA ASP A 200 -7.50 6.77 -14.31
C ASP A 200 -7.64 5.61 -15.32
N CYS A 201 -6.52 5.12 -15.87
CA CYS A 201 -6.53 3.97 -16.77
C CYS A 201 -6.67 2.67 -15.98
N LYS A 202 -7.61 1.80 -16.39
CA LYS A 202 -8.00 0.66 -15.56
C LYS A 202 -8.19 -0.63 -16.34
N THR A 203 -7.85 -1.74 -15.71
CA THR A 203 -8.40 -3.04 -16.08
C THR A 203 -9.56 -3.39 -15.15
N PHE A 204 -10.60 -4.04 -15.68
CA PHE A 204 -11.77 -4.48 -14.94
C PHE A 204 -11.87 -6.00 -14.92
N SER A 205 -12.39 -6.54 -13.82
CA SER A 205 -12.59 -7.98 -13.68
C SER A 205 -13.62 -8.50 -14.68
N ASN A 206 -13.34 -9.64 -15.31
CA ASN A 206 -14.28 -10.39 -16.14
C ASN A 206 -14.31 -11.83 -15.62
N PRO A 207 -15.33 -12.20 -14.81
CA PRO A 207 -15.43 -13.54 -14.24
C PRO A 207 -15.45 -14.67 -15.27
N SER A 208 -15.89 -14.39 -16.51
CA SER A 208 -15.92 -15.35 -17.61
C SER A 208 -14.55 -15.64 -18.21
N LEU A 209 -13.58 -14.72 -18.02
CA LEU A 209 -12.20 -14.82 -18.52
C LEU A 209 -11.22 -14.34 -17.42
N PRO A 210 -11.06 -15.09 -16.31
CA PRO A 210 -10.33 -14.61 -15.13
C PRO A 210 -8.80 -14.58 -15.28
N SER A 211 -8.29 -14.71 -16.52
CA SER A 211 -6.87 -14.59 -16.84
C SER A 211 -6.49 -13.14 -17.12
N TYR A 212 -5.22 -12.81 -16.89
CA TYR A 212 -4.67 -11.46 -17.10
C TYR A 212 -5.34 -10.38 -16.23
N GLY A 213 -5.42 -9.14 -16.73
CA GLY A 213 -5.95 -8.00 -15.98
C GLY A 213 -4.91 -7.18 -15.23
N TRP A 214 -3.62 -7.39 -15.48
CA TRP A 214 -2.54 -6.53 -14.97
C TRP A 214 -2.24 -5.35 -15.92
N GLY A 215 -1.42 -4.41 -15.46
CA GLY A 215 -1.07 -3.20 -16.21
C GLY A 215 -2.26 -2.25 -16.25
N GLY A 216 -2.53 -1.49 -15.20
CA GLY A 216 -3.64 -0.54 -15.23
C GLY A 216 -3.46 0.50 -16.34
N ALA A 217 -2.24 1.03 -16.50
CA ALA A 217 -1.88 1.86 -17.65
C ALA A 217 -1.18 1.04 -18.76
N ILE A 218 0.01 0.50 -18.50
CA ILE A 218 0.84 -0.13 -19.52
C ILE A 218 1.02 -1.62 -19.21
N TYR A 219 0.88 -2.46 -20.23
CA TYR A 219 1.41 -3.82 -20.22
C TYR A 219 2.38 -4.00 -21.38
N LEU A 220 3.55 -4.56 -21.09
CA LEU A 220 4.56 -4.90 -22.08
C LEU A 220 4.91 -6.38 -21.99
N ARG A 221 4.80 -7.09 -23.12
CA ARG A 221 5.52 -8.34 -23.32
C ARG A 221 6.78 -8.05 -24.14
N THR A 222 7.94 -8.37 -23.61
CA THR A 222 9.22 -8.15 -24.30
C THR A 222 10.05 -9.43 -24.34
N PHE A 223 10.75 -9.60 -25.45
CA PHE A 223 11.76 -10.64 -25.64
C PHE A 223 13.19 -10.07 -25.63
N VAL A 224 13.35 -8.76 -25.40
CA VAL A 224 14.67 -8.14 -25.19
C VAL A 224 15.20 -8.59 -23.84
N THR A 225 16.43 -9.12 -23.82
CA THR A 225 17.09 -9.54 -22.57
C THR A 225 17.70 -8.34 -21.84
N ALA A 226 17.92 -8.47 -20.53
CA ALA A 226 18.49 -7.38 -19.73
C ALA A 226 19.83 -6.88 -20.28
N ASP A 227 20.72 -7.77 -20.74
CA ASP A 227 22.03 -7.38 -21.26
C ASP A 227 21.95 -6.58 -22.57
N GLN A 228 20.85 -6.75 -23.32
CA GLN A 228 20.59 -6.05 -24.57
C GLN A 228 19.86 -4.71 -24.39
N LEU A 229 19.30 -4.41 -23.22
CA LEU A 229 18.57 -3.16 -23.00
C LEU A 229 19.50 -1.95 -23.04
N THR A 230 19.12 -0.97 -23.84
CA THR A 230 19.79 0.33 -23.99
C THR A 230 18.75 1.42 -24.14
N LEU A 231 19.17 2.68 -24.04
CA LEU A 231 18.31 3.83 -24.35
C LEU A 231 17.83 3.85 -25.81
N SER A 232 18.52 3.15 -26.73
CA SER A 232 18.11 3.10 -28.14
C SER A 232 17.02 2.07 -28.41
N ASN A 233 16.85 1.05 -27.55
CA ASN A 233 15.82 0.03 -27.74
C ASN A 233 14.69 0.05 -26.72
N PHE A 234 14.89 0.66 -25.55
CA PHE A 234 13.88 0.72 -24.52
C PHE A 234 13.99 2.03 -23.74
N GLN A 235 12.97 2.88 -23.86
CA GLN A 235 12.88 4.15 -23.15
C GLN A 235 11.44 4.42 -22.72
N MET A 236 11.22 4.61 -21.42
CA MET A 236 9.92 4.93 -20.81
C MET A 236 10.11 6.08 -19.81
N THR A 237 10.45 7.27 -20.29
CA THR A 237 10.95 8.37 -19.45
C THR A 237 9.99 9.55 -19.35
N GLN A 238 10.09 10.32 -18.26
CA GLN A 238 9.24 11.48 -17.99
C GLN A 238 7.74 11.12 -17.99
N LEU A 239 7.42 9.93 -17.49
CA LEU A 239 6.03 9.45 -17.39
C LEU A 239 5.34 10.06 -16.18
N SER A 240 4.00 10.06 -16.17
CA SER A 240 3.21 10.45 -15.01
C SER A 240 1.99 9.56 -14.89
N PHE A 241 1.72 9.07 -13.69
CA PHE A 241 0.60 8.18 -13.40
C PHE A 241 -0.27 8.77 -12.29
N SER A 242 -1.59 8.72 -12.47
CA SER A 242 -2.57 9.09 -11.45
C SER A 242 -3.79 8.19 -11.56
N GLY A 243 -4.25 7.61 -10.43
CA GLY A 243 -5.49 6.83 -10.37
C GLY A 243 -5.55 5.55 -11.23
N CYS A 244 -4.43 5.13 -11.82
CA CYS A 244 -4.37 3.91 -12.62
C CYS A 244 -4.48 2.68 -11.72
N GLN A 245 -5.20 1.65 -12.18
CA GLN A 245 -5.50 0.48 -11.34
C GLN A 245 -5.61 -0.79 -12.16
N SER A 246 -5.00 -1.87 -11.67
CA SER A 246 -5.27 -3.21 -12.15
C SER A 246 -6.41 -3.85 -11.35
N CYS A 247 -7.31 -4.60 -12.02
CA CYS A 247 -8.35 -5.39 -11.35
C CYS A 247 -7.80 -6.50 -10.44
N VAL A 248 -6.54 -6.90 -10.60
CA VAL A 248 -5.86 -7.86 -9.71
C VAL A 248 -5.07 -7.16 -8.58
N GLY A 249 -5.05 -5.82 -8.56
CA GLY A 249 -4.39 -5.02 -7.53
C GLY A 249 -2.86 -4.93 -7.63
N ILE A 250 -2.28 -5.46 -8.72
CA ILE A 250 -0.84 -5.46 -8.97
C ILE A 250 -0.52 -5.01 -10.40
N GLY A 251 0.62 -4.34 -10.59
CA GLY A 251 0.97 -3.70 -11.84
C GLY A 251 0.00 -2.57 -12.17
N ASN A 252 -0.38 -1.76 -11.18
CA ASN A 252 -1.38 -0.69 -11.36
C ASN A 252 -0.96 0.33 -12.42
N ASN A 253 0.34 0.65 -12.49
CA ASN A 253 0.88 1.52 -13.52
C ASN A 253 1.43 0.69 -14.68
N ILE A 254 2.46 -0.11 -14.42
CA ILE A 254 3.17 -0.87 -15.44
C ILE A 254 3.30 -2.32 -15.01
N HIS A 255 2.99 -3.24 -15.93
CA HIS A 255 3.29 -4.66 -15.79
C HIS A 255 4.13 -5.14 -16.97
N ILE A 256 5.30 -5.73 -16.69
CA ILE A 256 6.25 -6.17 -17.71
C ILE A 256 6.42 -7.69 -17.65
N ARG A 257 6.11 -8.36 -18.76
CA ARG A 257 6.48 -9.74 -18.99
C ARG A 257 7.79 -9.80 -19.79
N SER A 258 8.89 -10.22 -19.15
CA SER A 258 10.25 -10.20 -19.71
C SER A 258 10.96 -11.55 -19.54
N PRO A 259 12.11 -11.81 -20.19
CA PRO A 259 12.86 -13.06 -19.99
C PRO A 259 13.25 -13.32 -18.53
N ASN A 260 13.62 -12.28 -17.77
CA ASN A 260 13.88 -12.34 -16.34
C ASN A 260 13.54 -10.99 -15.69
N THR A 261 12.55 -10.99 -14.79
CA THR A 261 11.98 -9.77 -14.20
C THR A 261 13.01 -8.98 -13.39
N LEU A 262 13.78 -9.66 -12.54
CA LEU A 262 14.72 -9.01 -11.62
C LEU A 262 15.90 -8.38 -12.37
N SER A 263 16.53 -9.11 -13.30
CA SER A 263 17.65 -8.56 -14.07
C SER A 263 17.20 -7.46 -15.04
N PHE A 264 15.99 -7.58 -15.61
CA PHE A 264 15.39 -6.54 -16.45
C PHE A 264 15.17 -5.26 -15.65
N GLY A 265 14.57 -5.35 -14.46
CA GLY A 265 14.38 -4.20 -13.58
C GLY A 265 15.68 -3.59 -13.07
N GLN A 266 16.70 -4.41 -12.78
CA GLN A 266 18.03 -3.94 -12.39
C GLN A 266 18.64 -3.09 -13.50
N LYS A 267 18.56 -3.57 -14.74
CA LYS A 267 19.07 -2.83 -15.90
C LYS A 267 18.31 -1.54 -16.16
N ILE A 268 16.99 -1.54 -15.99
CA ILE A 268 16.17 -0.31 -16.06
C ILE A 268 16.71 0.73 -15.09
N LYS A 269 16.97 0.37 -13.83
CA LYS A 269 17.52 1.28 -12.83
C LYS A 269 18.90 1.77 -13.23
N ASP A 270 19.82 0.85 -13.55
CA ASP A 270 21.23 1.20 -13.80
C ASP A 270 21.41 2.09 -15.03
N SER A 271 20.53 1.97 -16.02
CA SER A 271 20.55 2.79 -17.25
C SER A 271 19.47 3.88 -17.29
N SER A 272 18.72 4.07 -16.19
CA SER A 272 17.60 5.04 -16.09
C SER A 272 16.59 4.96 -17.24
N LEU A 273 16.24 3.74 -17.66
CA LEU A 273 15.39 3.52 -18.84
C LEU A 273 13.91 3.80 -18.57
N LEU A 274 13.50 3.90 -17.30
CA LEU A 274 12.14 4.18 -16.89
C LEU A 274 12.12 5.26 -15.82
N THR A 275 11.53 6.43 -16.10
CA THR A 275 11.48 7.52 -15.13
C THR A 275 10.07 8.10 -15.02
N VAL A 276 9.71 8.50 -13.80
CA VAL A 276 8.40 9.05 -13.46
C VAL A 276 8.60 10.43 -12.85
N ASN A 277 7.88 11.41 -13.36
CA ASN A 277 7.99 12.80 -12.92
C ASN A 277 7.66 12.90 -11.43
N ASN A 278 8.49 13.66 -10.71
CA ASN A 278 8.37 13.88 -9.26
C ASN A 278 8.54 12.63 -8.38
N VAL A 279 9.14 11.55 -8.89
CA VAL A 279 9.46 10.33 -8.12
C VAL A 279 10.96 10.09 -8.14
N ASN A 280 11.63 10.32 -7.00
CA ASN A 280 13.09 10.23 -6.90
C ASN A 280 13.58 8.86 -6.39
N ASP A 281 12.71 8.09 -5.76
CA ASP A 281 13.01 6.83 -5.08
C ASP A 281 12.34 5.61 -5.74
N LEU A 282 11.94 5.75 -7.01
CA LEU A 282 11.16 4.76 -7.75
C LEU A 282 11.71 3.33 -7.63
N TYR A 283 13.02 3.19 -7.75
CA TYR A 283 13.68 1.88 -7.78
C TYR A 283 13.97 1.29 -6.40
N THR A 284 14.03 2.11 -5.36
CA THR A 284 14.51 1.70 -4.03
C THR A 284 13.40 1.63 -2.99
N SER A 285 12.25 2.23 -3.29
CA SER A 285 11.10 2.33 -2.39
C SER A 285 10.09 1.23 -2.67
N PHE A 286 9.83 0.40 -1.66
CA PHE A 286 8.81 -0.64 -1.73
C PHE A 286 7.38 -0.08 -1.87
N ASN A 287 7.17 1.22 -1.66
CA ASN A 287 5.86 1.86 -1.79
C ASN A 287 5.27 1.70 -3.21
N TYR A 288 6.13 1.56 -4.22
CA TYR A 288 5.73 1.36 -5.61
C TYR A 288 5.73 -0.11 -6.03
N ALA A 289 5.94 -1.04 -5.09
CA ALA A 289 6.13 -2.46 -5.40
C ALA A 289 4.98 -3.00 -6.25
N TYR A 290 3.73 -2.65 -5.92
CA TYR A 290 2.54 -3.13 -6.63
C TYR A 290 2.12 -2.25 -7.81
N ASP A 291 2.79 -1.12 -8.05
CA ASP A 291 2.53 -0.27 -9.20
C ASP A 291 3.37 -0.68 -10.42
N TYR A 292 4.58 -1.18 -10.17
CA TYR A 292 5.54 -1.63 -11.18
C TYR A 292 5.90 -3.09 -10.91
N MET A 293 5.24 -3.99 -11.62
CA MET A 293 5.37 -5.45 -11.44
C MET A 293 5.90 -6.11 -12.70
N GLY A 294 6.36 -7.34 -12.58
CA GLY A 294 6.65 -8.18 -13.73
C GLY A 294 6.46 -9.67 -13.49
N ILE A 295 6.55 -10.41 -14.59
CA ILE A 295 6.53 -11.88 -14.61
C ILE A 295 7.49 -12.39 -15.69
N ASN A 296 8.13 -13.53 -15.44
CA ASN A 296 9.03 -14.12 -16.42
C ASN A 296 8.25 -14.69 -17.64
N ASN A 297 8.88 -14.66 -18.82
CA ASN A 297 8.34 -15.25 -20.03
C ASN A 297 8.08 -16.76 -19.87
N ASP A 298 9.07 -17.45 -19.30
CA ASP A 298 9.09 -18.91 -19.10
C ASP A 298 8.68 -19.27 -17.67
N ASN A 299 7.51 -18.80 -17.24
CA ASN A 299 7.02 -19.14 -15.91
C ASN A 299 6.78 -20.66 -15.78
N SER A 300 7.23 -21.23 -14.66
CA SER A 300 7.26 -22.68 -14.40
C SER A 300 5.90 -23.37 -14.50
N ASP A 301 4.80 -22.60 -14.44
CA ASP A 301 3.43 -23.11 -14.45
C ASP A 301 2.77 -23.04 -15.83
N GLY A 302 3.51 -22.62 -16.88
CA GLY A 302 3.02 -22.52 -18.26
C GLY A 302 1.91 -21.47 -18.49
N ASN A 303 1.46 -20.78 -17.46
CA ASN A 303 0.33 -19.85 -17.50
C ASN A 303 0.81 -18.41 -17.50
N GLY A 304 1.19 -17.90 -18.67
CA GLY A 304 1.57 -16.49 -18.87
C GLY A 304 0.45 -15.46 -18.67
N GLY A 305 -0.71 -15.87 -18.13
CA GLY A 305 -1.85 -15.03 -17.73
C GLY A 305 -2.34 -15.30 -16.30
N SER A 306 -1.51 -15.89 -15.44
CA SER A 306 -1.84 -16.19 -14.03
C SER A 306 -2.12 -14.93 -13.21
N THR A 307 -3.27 -14.85 -12.57
CA THR A 307 -3.61 -13.74 -11.66
C THR A 307 -3.14 -13.97 -10.23
N ASN A 308 -2.48 -15.10 -9.94
CA ASN A 308 -1.92 -15.39 -8.63
C ASN A 308 -0.76 -14.43 -8.31
N PRO A 309 -0.87 -13.57 -7.29
CA PRO A 309 0.17 -12.59 -6.95
C PRO A 309 1.54 -13.21 -6.65
N ASN A 310 1.61 -14.47 -6.23
CA ASN A 310 2.87 -15.15 -5.92
C ASN A 310 3.73 -15.47 -7.15
N HIS A 311 3.18 -15.34 -8.36
CA HIS A 311 3.94 -15.57 -9.60
C HIS A 311 4.41 -14.24 -10.22
N HIS A 312 4.22 -13.14 -9.50
CA HIS A 312 4.61 -11.80 -9.91
C HIS A 312 5.57 -11.22 -8.89
N ASP A 313 6.61 -10.58 -9.40
CA ASP A 313 7.59 -9.89 -8.58
C ASP A 313 7.52 -8.39 -8.85
N PRO A 314 7.69 -7.52 -7.83
CA PRO A 314 7.95 -6.12 -8.07
C PRO A 314 9.15 -5.97 -8.99
N LEU A 315 9.04 -5.10 -9.99
CA LEU A 315 10.05 -4.92 -11.02
C LEU A 315 11.42 -4.53 -10.43
N PHE A 316 11.42 -3.82 -9.31
CA PHE A 316 12.64 -3.32 -8.65
C PHE A 316 12.91 -3.98 -7.29
N GLU A 317 12.34 -5.15 -7.01
CA GLU A 317 12.46 -5.81 -5.70
C GLU A 317 13.92 -5.91 -5.23
N GLN A 318 14.82 -6.35 -6.11
CA GLN A 318 16.25 -6.51 -5.87
C GLN A 318 16.97 -5.21 -5.50
N CYS A 319 16.34 -4.05 -5.68
CA CYS A 319 16.89 -2.73 -5.41
C CYS A 319 16.30 -2.08 -4.15
N PHE A 320 15.33 -2.71 -3.49
CA PHE A 320 14.71 -2.15 -2.30
C PHE A 320 15.70 -2.06 -1.14
N THR A 321 15.67 -0.91 -0.46
CA THR A 321 16.50 -0.61 0.72
C THR A 321 15.74 -0.80 2.04
N SER A 322 14.42 -1.00 1.97
CA SER A 322 13.55 -1.42 3.06
C SER A 322 12.44 -2.27 2.47
N VAL A 323 11.88 -3.18 3.26
CA VAL A 323 10.76 -4.05 2.86
C VAL A 323 9.60 -4.01 3.85
N VAL A 324 9.78 -3.34 4.98
CA VAL A 324 8.74 -3.12 5.99
C VAL A 324 8.57 -1.62 6.22
N PRO A 325 7.40 -1.04 5.91
CA PRO A 325 7.10 0.35 6.21
C PRO A 325 7.17 0.65 7.71
N ASN A 326 7.75 1.80 8.04
CA ASN A 326 7.79 2.32 9.40
C ASN A 326 7.49 3.85 9.34
N PRO A 327 6.30 4.30 9.76
CA PRO A 327 5.24 3.53 10.41
C PRO A 327 4.55 2.51 9.49
N SER A 328 4.05 1.42 10.07
CA SER A 328 3.17 0.45 9.43
C SER A 328 1.70 0.73 9.78
N TYR A 329 0.87 0.96 8.77
CA TYR A 329 -0.56 1.21 8.92
C TYR A 329 -1.37 -0.09 8.87
N ILE A 330 -2.28 -0.25 9.82
CA ILE A 330 -3.17 -1.41 9.95
C ILE A 330 -4.61 -0.99 9.66
N ASP A 331 -5.21 -1.65 8.69
CA ASP A 331 -6.63 -1.55 8.38
C ASP A 331 -7.20 -2.96 8.23
N ALA A 332 -7.86 -3.47 9.26
CA ALA A 332 -8.45 -4.81 9.22
C ALA A 332 -9.72 -4.90 8.35
N THR A 333 -10.28 -3.76 7.93
CA THR A 333 -11.46 -3.73 7.05
C THR A 333 -11.05 -3.85 5.58
N ASN A 334 -10.06 -3.06 5.14
CA ASN A 334 -9.69 -2.98 3.71
C ASN A 334 -8.22 -3.33 3.41
N GLY A 335 -7.39 -3.47 4.44
CA GLY A 335 -5.98 -3.81 4.29
C GLY A 335 -5.79 -5.24 3.81
N LEU A 336 -4.62 -5.50 3.22
CA LEU A 336 -4.23 -6.80 2.67
C LEU A 336 -2.86 -7.19 3.23
N ASN A 337 -2.72 -8.45 3.65
CA ASN A 337 -1.45 -9.01 4.14
C ASN A 337 -0.55 -9.42 2.97
N LEU A 338 -0.21 -8.46 2.12
CA LEU A 338 0.74 -8.64 1.03
C LEU A 338 2.17 -8.39 1.51
N LYS A 339 3.15 -8.97 0.82
CA LYS A 339 4.60 -8.90 1.14
C LYS A 339 5.07 -7.49 1.57
N TYR A 340 4.65 -6.44 0.86
CA TYR A 340 5.04 -5.04 1.10
C TYR A 340 3.91 -4.17 1.68
N CYS A 341 2.93 -4.75 2.37
CA CYS A 341 1.87 -3.96 3.01
C CYS A 341 2.40 -3.07 4.15
N GLY A 342 1.56 -2.13 4.58
CA GLY A 342 1.75 -1.26 5.74
C GLY A 342 2.11 0.17 5.37
N GLY A 343 2.26 0.49 4.07
CA GLY A 343 2.35 1.87 3.61
C GLY A 343 0.97 2.56 3.65
N GLN A 344 0.92 3.83 3.29
CA GLN A 344 -0.35 4.57 3.26
C GLN A 344 -1.29 4.09 2.14
N VAL A 345 -0.73 3.68 1.00
CA VAL A 345 -1.50 3.18 -0.15
C VAL A 345 -2.02 1.77 0.13
N ILE A 346 -1.11 0.84 0.42
CA ILE A 346 -1.44 -0.56 0.73
C ILE A 346 -1.13 -0.83 2.20
N LYS A 347 -2.19 -0.86 3.00
CA LYS A 347 -2.16 -1.09 4.46
C LYS A 347 -2.17 -2.58 4.74
N CYS A 348 -1.59 -3.01 5.86
CA CYS A 348 -1.71 -4.41 6.28
C CYS A 348 -3.09 -4.68 6.87
N ASN A 349 -3.58 -5.92 6.73
CA ASN A 349 -4.84 -6.32 7.35
C ASN A 349 -4.70 -6.57 8.85
N THR A 350 -3.61 -7.24 9.25
CA THR A 350 -3.40 -7.68 10.64
C THR A 350 -2.10 -7.13 11.23
N ILE A 351 -2.12 -6.89 12.53
CA ILE A 351 -0.95 -6.55 13.33
C ILE A 351 0.08 -7.68 13.32
N THR A 352 -0.36 -8.93 13.51
CA THR A 352 0.51 -10.11 13.58
C THR A 352 1.42 -10.18 12.35
N TYR A 353 0.81 -10.08 11.16
CA TYR A 353 1.56 -10.04 9.91
C TYR A 353 2.56 -8.87 9.85
N ALA A 354 2.21 -7.68 10.36
CA ALA A 354 3.11 -6.53 10.31
C ALA A 354 4.38 -6.71 11.18
N ILE A 355 4.25 -7.28 12.39
CA ILE A 355 5.35 -7.39 13.36
C ILE A 355 6.24 -8.63 13.17
N GLU A 356 5.73 -9.68 12.52
CA GLU A 356 6.46 -10.94 12.28
C GLU A 356 7.20 -10.98 10.94
N ARG A 357 7.11 -9.91 10.14
CA ARG A 357 7.80 -9.85 8.85
C ARG A 357 9.31 -9.71 8.99
N ASN A 358 10.01 -10.49 8.18
CA ASN A 358 11.43 -10.29 7.94
C ASN A 358 11.68 -8.90 7.34
N ASN A 359 12.46 -8.08 8.05
CA ASN A 359 12.77 -6.71 7.67
C ASN A 359 14.13 -6.57 6.97
N ILE A 360 14.79 -7.68 6.62
CA ILE A 360 16.05 -7.68 5.85
C ILE A 360 15.72 -7.34 4.39
N PRO A 361 16.20 -6.19 3.87
CA PRO A 361 16.02 -5.86 2.47
C PRO A 361 16.97 -6.67 1.56
N PRO A 362 16.65 -6.82 0.26
CA PRO A 362 17.56 -7.44 -0.71
C PRO A 362 18.90 -6.69 -0.84
N THR A 363 18.88 -5.36 -0.67
CA THR A 363 20.09 -4.54 -0.68
C THR A 363 20.20 -3.69 0.59
N GLY A 364 21.42 -3.60 1.13
CA GLY A 364 21.69 -2.86 2.37
C GLY A 364 21.70 -3.77 3.59
N SER A 365 21.33 -3.21 4.74
CA SER A 365 21.32 -3.92 6.03
C SER A 365 19.96 -3.77 6.68
N ALA A 366 19.57 -4.78 7.47
CA ALA A 366 18.34 -4.70 8.25
C ALA A 366 18.37 -3.48 9.19
N PRO A 367 17.21 -2.83 9.42
CA PRO A 367 17.10 -1.83 10.47
C PRO A 367 17.55 -2.40 11.81
N SER A 368 18.22 -1.57 12.63
CA SER A 368 18.53 -1.93 14.01
C SER A 368 17.26 -2.32 14.76
N LYS A 369 17.29 -3.40 15.54
CA LYS A 369 16.14 -3.80 16.38
C LYS A 369 15.77 -2.72 17.40
N ASN A 370 16.70 -1.84 17.75
CA ASN A 370 16.47 -0.72 18.67
C ASN A 370 15.82 0.50 17.99
N THR A 371 15.71 0.50 16.66
CA THR A 371 14.92 1.51 15.94
C THR A 371 13.46 1.31 16.30
N LYS A 372 12.81 2.40 16.73
CA LYS A 372 11.38 2.40 17.07
C LYS A 372 10.55 1.99 15.85
N PHE A 373 9.78 0.92 15.98
CA PHE A 373 8.81 0.48 14.99
C PHE A 373 7.41 0.97 15.36
N ASP A 374 6.85 1.84 14.54
CA ASP A 374 5.55 2.48 14.79
C ASP A 374 4.43 1.73 14.06
N LEU A 375 3.39 1.33 14.80
CA LEU A 375 2.16 0.75 14.29
C LEU A 375 1.02 1.76 14.44
N ILE A 376 0.32 2.05 13.34
CA ILE A 376 -0.79 2.99 13.31
C ILE A 376 -2.08 2.25 12.99
N LEU A 377 -3.02 2.21 13.94
CA LEU A 377 -4.33 1.61 13.77
C LEU A 377 -5.29 2.59 13.11
N ILE A 378 -5.85 2.23 11.96
CA ILE A 378 -6.87 3.03 11.26
C ILE A 378 -8.26 2.42 11.44
N THR A 379 -8.35 1.12 11.69
CA THR A 379 -9.58 0.44 12.08
C THR A 379 -9.30 -0.49 13.27
N ILE A 380 -10.36 -1.03 13.88
CA ILE A 380 -10.21 -2.03 14.94
C ILE A 380 -9.67 -3.33 14.29
N PRO A 381 -8.53 -3.88 14.74
CA PRO A 381 -7.90 -5.05 14.15
C PRO A 381 -8.64 -6.35 14.53
N SER A 382 -9.89 -6.49 14.09
CA SER A 382 -10.78 -7.60 14.44
C SER A 382 -10.34 -8.97 13.91
N SER A 383 -9.42 -8.98 12.93
CA SER A 383 -8.88 -10.20 12.32
C SER A 383 -7.74 -10.83 13.11
N ASP A 384 -7.15 -10.12 14.08
CA ASP A 384 -6.04 -10.62 14.92
C ASP A 384 -6.55 -11.49 16.08
N ASN A 385 -6.90 -12.74 15.78
CA ASN A 385 -7.27 -13.73 16.80
C ASN A 385 -6.01 -14.23 17.53
N ASN A 386 -5.98 -14.12 18.87
CA ASN A 386 -4.85 -14.53 19.73
C ASN A 386 -3.58 -13.66 19.66
N LEU A 387 -3.73 -12.38 19.32
CA LEU A 387 -2.62 -11.43 19.28
C LEU A 387 -1.82 -11.43 20.59
N GLN A 388 -0.50 -11.48 20.47
CA GLN A 388 0.44 -11.27 21.58
C GLN A 388 1.64 -10.45 21.09
N PHE A 389 2.07 -9.52 21.93
CA PHE A 389 3.29 -8.74 21.74
C PHE A 389 4.31 -9.19 22.77
N ILE A 390 5.22 -10.07 22.35
CA ILE A 390 6.34 -10.53 23.16
C ILE A 390 7.57 -9.74 22.72
N LEU A 391 8.02 -8.80 23.56
CA LEU A 391 9.13 -7.92 23.29
C LEU A 391 10.34 -8.29 24.16
N PRO A 392 11.55 -8.38 23.57
CA PRO A 392 11.88 -8.17 22.15
C PRO A 392 11.34 -9.27 21.22
N THR A 393 10.94 -8.91 20.00
CA THR A 393 10.61 -9.88 18.93
C THR A 393 11.88 -10.31 18.18
N THR A 394 11.72 -11.22 17.21
CA THR A 394 12.79 -11.57 16.26
C THR A 394 13.36 -10.34 15.56
N TYR A 395 12.55 -9.33 15.24
CA TYR A 395 12.93 -8.19 14.40
C TYR A 395 12.95 -6.83 15.12
N TYR A 396 12.26 -6.70 16.26
CA TYR A 396 12.06 -5.42 16.93
C TYR A 396 12.22 -5.54 18.45
N ASN A 397 13.05 -4.66 19.02
CA ASN A 397 13.14 -4.48 20.46
C ASN A 397 12.17 -3.38 20.93
N TYR A 398 11.84 -2.41 20.08
CA TYR A 398 11.00 -1.27 20.44
C TYR A 398 9.81 -1.13 19.49
N ILE A 399 8.60 -1.35 20.00
CA ILE A 399 7.34 -1.13 19.27
C ILE A 399 6.54 -0.01 19.93
N THR A 400 6.01 0.88 19.10
CA THR A 400 4.98 1.85 19.49
C THR A 400 3.69 1.52 18.75
N ILE A 401 2.56 1.53 19.45
CA ILE A 401 1.24 1.32 18.86
C ILE A 401 0.40 2.55 19.16
N GLN A 402 -0.22 3.11 18.13
CA GLN A 402 -1.05 4.29 18.27
C GLN A 402 -2.29 4.26 17.40
N SER A 403 -3.31 4.99 17.83
CA SER A 403 -4.47 5.29 16.99
C SER A 403 -4.11 6.29 15.90
N ASN A 404 -4.71 6.15 14.73
CA ASN A 404 -4.57 7.13 13.66
C ASN A 404 -5.05 8.51 14.11
N GLY A 405 -4.27 9.55 13.83
CA GLY A 405 -4.53 10.92 14.26
C GLY A 405 -4.13 11.24 15.71
N TYR A 406 -3.52 10.31 16.45
CA TYR A 406 -2.97 10.60 17.77
C TYR A 406 -1.94 11.72 17.71
N VAL A 407 -2.10 12.71 18.60
CA VAL A 407 -1.15 13.78 18.86
C VAL A 407 -1.04 13.95 20.38
N PHE A 408 0.17 14.11 20.90
CA PHE A 408 0.40 14.28 22.34
C PHE A 408 -0.41 15.45 22.91
N GLY A 409 -1.17 15.21 23.97
CA GLY A 409 -2.06 16.21 24.59
C GLY A 409 -3.34 16.54 23.81
N GLY A 410 -3.51 16.01 22.59
CA GLY A 410 -4.73 16.18 21.81
C GLY A 410 -5.86 15.25 22.26
N THR A 411 -7.11 15.63 21.96
CA THR A 411 -8.32 14.83 22.21
C THR A 411 -9.18 14.60 20.97
N GLY A 412 -8.83 15.22 19.84
CA GLY A 412 -9.64 15.20 18.60
C GLY A 412 -9.47 13.97 17.71
N TYR A 413 -9.12 12.81 18.27
CA TYR A 413 -8.92 11.57 17.51
C TYR A 413 -9.74 10.41 18.10
N THR A 414 -10.00 9.40 17.28
CA THR A 414 -10.68 8.17 17.71
C THR A 414 -9.68 7.23 18.36
N LYS A 415 -9.94 6.77 19.58
CA LYS A 415 -9.16 5.71 20.21
C LYS A 415 -9.56 4.36 19.63
N TYR A 416 -8.69 3.73 18.86
CA TYR A 416 -8.91 2.38 18.36
C TYR A 416 -8.63 1.34 19.44
N LYS A 417 -9.46 0.30 19.45
CA LYS A 417 -9.34 -0.84 20.36
C LYS A 417 -8.30 -1.83 19.85
N ILE A 418 -7.55 -2.45 20.74
CA ILE A 418 -6.85 -3.72 20.46
C ILE A 418 -7.67 -4.86 21.08
N PRO A 419 -8.21 -5.81 20.28
CA PRO A 419 -8.99 -6.92 20.81
C PRO A 419 -8.17 -7.76 21.81
N SER A 420 -8.66 -7.83 23.05
CA SER A 420 -8.02 -8.56 24.15
C SER A 420 -8.99 -9.46 24.92
N THR A 421 -10.28 -9.47 24.53
CA THR A 421 -11.36 -10.11 25.28
C THR A 421 -11.33 -11.64 25.25
N SER A 422 -10.64 -12.25 24.28
CA SER A 422 -10.50 -13.69 24.13
C SER A 422 -9.14 -14.24 24.57
N ASN A 423 -8.20 -13.39 24.99
CA ASN A 423 -6.84 -13.81 25.32
C ASN A 423 -6.73 -14.36 26.74
N SER A 424 -6.28 -15.61 26.87
CA SER A 424 -5.96 -16.23 28.17
C SER A 424 -4.55 -15.89 28.67
N ASN A 425 -3.64 -15.51 27.77
CA ASN A 425 -2.28 -15.07 28.07
C ASN A 425 -2.17 -13.54 28.10
N SER A 426 -1.03 -13.03 28.62
CA SER A 426 -0.70 -11.61 28.50
C SER A 426 -0.68 -11.17 27.04
N LEU A 427 -1.47 -10.14 26.70
CA LEU A 427 -1.45 -9.52 25.37
C LEU A 427 -0.12 -8.82 25.14
N PHE A 428 0.45 -8.18 26.16
CA PHE A 428 1.77 -7.56 26.09
C PHE A 428 2.69 -8.19 27.12
N LYS A 429 3.85 -8.66 26.68
CA LYS A 429 4.93 -9.15 27.52
C LYS A 429 6.21 -8.44 27.15
N VAL A 430 6.79 -7.69 28.08
CA VAL A 430 8.04 -6.94 27.88
C VAL A 430 9.10 -7.53 28.79
N THR A 431 10.17 -8.07 28.19
CA THR A 431 11.33 -8.62 28.92
C THR A 431 12.64 -7.99 28.48
N ASP A 432 13.67 -8.09 29.33
CA ASP A 432 15.05 -7.73 29.01
C ASP A 432 15.18 -6.31 28.43
N VAL A 433 15.58 -6.19 27.15
CA VAL A 433 15.78 -4.94 26.40
C VAL A 433 14.53 -4.46 25.66
N GLY A 434 13.42 -5.19 25.76
CA GLY A 434 12.15 -4.87 25.11
C GLY A 434 11.58 -3.53 25.59
N ARG A 435 10.95 -2.79 24.66
CA ARG A 435 10.31 -1.51 24.92
C ARG A 435 8.98 -1.41 24.22
N LEU A 436 7.96 -0.95 24.93
CA LEU A 436 6.60 -0.80 24.44
C LEU A 436 6.06 0.59 24.74
N SER A 437 5.51 1.25 23.72
CA SER A 437 4.75 2.50 23.87
C SER A 437 3.32 2.33 23.34
N LEU A 438 2.32 2.68 24.16
CA LEU A 438 0.90 2.61 23.81
C LEU A 438 0.30 4.01 23.84
N LEU A 439 -0.21 4.49 22.70
CA LEU A 439 -0.57 5.91 22.54
C LEU A 439 -2.01 6.09 22.04
N GLY A 440 -2.86 6.68 22.86
CA GLY A 440 -4.23 7.02 22.48
C GLY A 440 -5.09 5.80 22.12
N LEU A 441 -4.96 4.70 22.84
CA LEU A 441 -5.67 3.45 22.58
C LEU A 441 -6.80 3.22 23.57
N LEU A 442 -7.76 2.38 23.17
CA LEU A 442 -8.82 1.87 24.04
C LEU A 442 -8.58 0.39 24.37
N PHE A 443 -8.65 0.05 25.64
CA PHE A 443 -8.54 -1.30 26.15
C PHE A 443 -9.78 -1.65 26.95
N GLU A 444 -10.68 -2.39 26.31
CA GLU A 444 -11.90 -2.85 26.99
C GLU A 444 -11.61 -4.07 27.86
N ASN A 445 -10.75 -4.99 27.38
CA ASN A 445 -10.46 -6.26 28.06
C ASN A 445 -11.82 -7.04 28.29
N LEU A 446 -11.98 -8.34 28.56
CA LEU A 446 -11.36 -9.26 29.48
C LEU A 446 -11.89 -10.65 29.14
N ALA A 447 -10.98 -11.61 29.01
CA ALA A 447 -11.33 -12.97 29.39
C ALA A 447 -11.30 -13.00 30.92
N ALA A 448 -12.46 -12.85 31.59
CA ALA A 448 -12.52 -12.75 33.06
C ALA A 448 -11.87 -13.96 33.77
N ALA A 449 -11.83 -15.10 33.09
CA ALA A 449 -11.18 -16.34 33.53
C ALA A 449 -9.67 -16.41 33.26
N SER A 450 -9.05 -15.43 32.58
CA SER A 450 -7.60 -15.38 32.41
C SER A 450 -6.91 -15.25 33.77
N THR A 451 -5.75 -15.90 33.88
CA THR A 451 -4.88 -15.83 35.05
C THR A 451 -3.63 -14.97 34.80
N SER A 452 -3.39 -14.56 33.56
CA SER A 452 -2.23 -13.77 33.18
C SER A 452 -2.59 -12.29 33.18
N PRO A 453 -1.71 -11.38 33.63
CA PRO A 453 -1.99 -9.95 33.52
C PRO A 453 -2.08 -9.53 32.05
N LEU A 454 -2.87 -8.52 31.72
CA LEU A 454 -2.95 -8.03 30.34
C LEU A 454 -1.57 -7.57 29.82
N ILE A 455 -0.85 -6.83 30.66
CA ILE A 455 0.50 -6.34 30.42
C ILE A 455 1.42 -6.91 31.50
N SER A 456 2.41 -7.70 31.09
CA SER A 456 3.44 -8.27 31.95
C SER A 456 4.80 -7.64 31.62
N ILE A 457 5.45 -7.04 32.61
CA ILE A 457 6.76 -6.39 32.45
C ILE A 457 7.76 -7.07 33.39
N GLN A 458 8.90 -7.49 32.84
CA GLN A 458 10.02 -8.05 33.57
C GLN A 458 11.34 -7.56 32.98
N SER A 459 11.86 -6.43 33.47
CA SER A 459 13.11 -5.84 32.95
C SER A 459 14.09 -5.53 34.07
N SER A 460 15.38 -5.77 33.82
CA SER A 460 16.45 -5.41 34.75
C SER A 460 17.00 -4.00 34.54
N GLY A 461 16.67 -3.34 33.41
CA GLY A 461 17.18 -2.02 33.05
C GLY A 461 16.27 -0.88 33.51
N SER A 462 16.83 0.10 34.22
CA SER A 462 16.09 1.26 34.76
C SER A 462 16.48 2.61 34.13
N SER A 463 17.38 2.62 33.13
CA SER A 463 17.88 3.84 32.50
C SER A 463 16.92 4.46 31.48
N VAL A 464 15.99 3.66 30.94
CA VAL A 464 15.05 4.04 29.89
C VAL A 464 13.70 3.40 30.17
N ASP A 465 12.62 4.03 29.73
CA ASP A 465 11.28 3.49 29.90
C ASP A 465 11.13 2.21 29.06
N CYS A 466 10.91 1.07 29.72
CA CYS A 466 10.60 -0.19 29.06
C CYS A 466 9.10 -0.28 28.71
N PHE A 467 8.26 0.47 29.43
CA PHE A 467 6.84 0.60 29.13
C PHE A 467 6.40 2.05 29.28
N THR A 468 5.74 2.56 28.24
CA THR A 468 5.11 3.88 28.22
C THR A 468 3.66 3.75 27.77
N THR A 469 2.75 4.41 28.45
CA THR A 469 1.37 4.59 27.98
C THR A 469 0.93 6.04 28.12
N ILE A 470 0.35 6.60 27.06
CA ILE A 470 -0.07 8.01 27.00
C ILE A 470 -1.47 8.12 26.42
N SER A 471 -2.36 8.85 27.10
CA SER A 471 -3.73 9.12 26.65
C SER A 471 -4.57 7.88 26.37
N CYS A 472 -4.21 6.72 26.94
CA CYS A 472 -4.96 5.49 26.79
C CYS A 472 -6.15 5.44 27.75
N GLU A 473 -7.10 4.55 27.46
CA GLU A 473 -8.24 4.28 28.33
C GLU A 473 -8.39 2.78 28.55
N PHE A 474 -8.45 2.38 29.80
CA PHE A 474 -8.69 1.03 30.25
C PHE A 474 -10.04 1.00 30.96
N ALA A 475 -11.03 0.30 30.41
CA ALA A 475 -12.39 0.31 30.95
C ALA A 475 -13.00 -1.08 30.95
N HIS A 476 -13.42 -1.56 32.13
CA HIS A 476 -14.17 -2.82 32.24
C HIS A 476 -15.68 -2.57 32.13
N PHE A 477 -16.35 -3.31 31.25
CA PHE A 477 -17.80 -3.22 31.05
C PHE A 477 -18.57 -4.41 31.65
N GLY A 478 -17.88 -5.42 32.18
CA GLY A 478 -18.49 -6.61 32.76
C GLY A 478 -18.82 -6.47 34.25
N SER A 479 -19.71 -7.34 34.75
CA SER A 479 -20.08 -7.38 36.18
C SER A 479 -19.18 -8.27 37.03
N GLN A 480 -18.39 -9.15 36.39
CA GLN A 480 -17.58 -10.18 37.05
C GLN A 480 -16.27 -9.65 37.61
N ASN A 481 -15.79 -10.31 38.66
CA ASN A 481 -14.45 -10.11 39.18
C ASN A 481 -13.41 -10.72 38.26
N LEU A 482 -12.32 -10.00 38.03
CA LEU A 482 -11.17 -10.48 37.28
C LEU A 482 -10.25 -11.34 38.13
N ALA A 483 -9.82 -12.45 37.54
CA ALA A 483 -8.86 -13.38 38.12
C ALA A 483 -7.39 -13.01 37.84
N HIS A 484 -7.15 -11.88 37.18
CA HIS A 484 -5.83 -11.37 36.84
C HIS A 484 -5.73 -9.85 37.08
N SER A 485 -4.50 -9.33 37.11
CA SER A 485 -4.22 -7.90 37.18
C SER A 485 -4.18 -7.27 35.78
N ILE A 486 -4.24 -5.94 35.66
CA ILE A 486 -4.13 -5.30 34.33
C ILE A 486 -2.67 -5.13 33.95
N ILE A 487 -1.86 -4.58 34.85
CA ILE A 487 -0.44 -4.35 34.65
C ILE A 487 0.33 -4.98 35.80
N SER A 488 1.28 -5.86 35.47
CA SER A 488 2.21 -6.48 36.41
C SER A 488 3.63 -6.04 36.08
N VAL A 489 4.30 -5.43 37.05
CA VAL A 489 5.65 -4.89 36.93
C VAL A 489 6.59 -5.65 37.86
N ASN A 490 7.66 -6.22 37.29
CA ASN A 490 8.76 -6.82 38.03
C ASN A 490 10.10 -6.31 37.49
N GLY A 491 10.49 -5.12 37.92
CA GLY A 491 11.66 -4.39 37.46
C GLY A 491 11.42 -3.53 36.21
N GLY A 492 12.27 -2.53 36.04
CA GLY A 492 12.27 -1.62 34.89
C GLY A 492 11.84 -0.20 35.24
N LYS A 493 11.86 0.69 34.24
CA LYS A 493 11.30 2.04 34.34
C LYS A 493 10.01 2.16 33.52
N ILE A 494 8.94 2.66 34.13
CA ILE A 494 7.58 2.68 33.59
C ILE A 494 7.03 4.09 33.66
N SER A 495 6.44 4.57 32.55
CA SER A 495 5.76 5.86 32.48
C SER A 495 4.29 5.71 32.06
N VAL A 496 3.37 6.21 32.87
CA VAL A 496 1.93 6.21 32.58
C VAL A 496 1.44 7.65 32.64
N GLN A 497 0.93 8.16 31.53
CA GLN A 497 0.57 9.57 31.41
C GLN A 497 -0.84 9.72 30.83
N MET A 498 -1.62 10.66 31.37
CA MET A 498 -2.94 11.03 30.83
C MET A 498 -3.88 9.82 30.62
N THR A 499 -3.71 8.75 31.40
CA THR A 499 -4.34 7.45 31.17
C THR A 499 -5.40 7.19 32.24
N THR A 500 -6.55 6.66 31.82
CA THR A 500 -7.67 6.36 32.70
C THR A 500 -7.88 4.86 32.88
N PHE A 501 -8.25 4.47 34.10
CA PHE A 501 -8.64 3.11 34.48
C PHE A 501 -10.01 3.17 35.16
N ASN A 502 -11.01 2.52 34.57
CA ASN A 502 -12.40 2.68 34.97
C ASN A 502 -13.08 1.33 35.22
N ASN A 503 -13.90 1.27 36.28
CA ASN A 503 -14.89 0.21 36.56
C ASN A 503 -14.34 -1.21 36.81
N TYR A 504 -13.05 -1.35 37.10
CA TYR A 504 -12.46 -2.67 37.33
C TYR A 504 -12.88 -3.29 38.67
N LYS A 505 -13.16 -4.60 38.64
CA LYS A 505 -13.45 -5.41 39.83
C LYS A 505 -12.51 -6.62 39.88
N PHE A 506 -11.88 -6.86 41.01
CA PHE A 506 -10.87 -7.92 41.18
C PHE A 506 -11.23 -8.88 42.30
N GLY A 507 -10.92 -10.17 42.08
CA GLY A 507 -10.92 -11.22 43.09
C GLY A 507 -9.50 -11.61 43.52
N GLY A 508 -9.40 -12.52 44.49
CA GLY A 508 -8.10 -13.03 44.97
C GLY A 508 -7.19 -11.91 45.47
N ILE A 509 -5.95 -11.87 44.98
CA ILE A 509 -4.94 -10.85 45.33
C ILE A 509 -4.74 -9.78 44.25
N ASN A 510 -5.55 -9.80 43.19
CA ASN A 510 -5.34 -8.98 42.00
C ASN A 510 -5.77 -7.51 42.19
N THR A 511 -5.20 -6.63 41.40
CA THR A 511 -5.46 -5.18 41.36
C THR A 511 -5.16 -4.64 39.96
N VAL A 512 -5.34 -3.33 39.70
CA VAL A 512 -4.98 -2.76 38.39
C VAL A 512 -3.47 -2.85 38.17
N PHE A 513 -2.68 -2.35 39.12
CA PHE A 513 -1.22 -2.34 39.08
C PHE A 513 -0.62 -3.19 40.20
N VAL A 514 0.09 -4.25 39.84
CA VAL A 514 0.97 -4.98 40.76
C VAL A 514 2.40 -4.58 40.49
N ILE A 515 3.07 -3.99 41.49
CA ILE A 515 4.47 -3.58 41.39
C ILE A 515 5.27 -4.44 42.36
N GLN A 516 6.19 -5.22 41.84
CA GLN A 516 7.12 -6.01 42.63
C GLN A 516 8.54 -5.57 42.27
N SER A 517 9.37 -5.42 43.28
CA SER A 517 10.83 -5.36 43.11
C SER A 517 11.43 -6.56 43.81
N GLY A 518 12.24 -7.35 43.11
CA GLY A 518 13.12 -8.33 43.74
C GLY A 518 14.22 -7.65 44.57
N SER A 519 15.10 -8.43 45.18
CA SER A 519 16.24 -7.88 45.94
C SER A 519 17.33 -7.27 45.04
N THR A 520 17.37 -7.64 43.76
CA THR A 520 18.41 -7.24 42.80
C THR A 520 17.88 -6.47 41.59
N ILE A 521 16.56 -6.23 41.52
CA ILE A 521 15.90 -5.53 40.41
C ILE A 521 15.07 -4.39 40.95
N SER A 522 15.19 -3.22 40.31
CA SER A 522 14.51 -1.99 40.72
C SER A 522 13.32 -1.71 39.82
N SER A 523 12.18 -1.39 40.43
CA SER A 523 10.95 -1.00 39.73
C SER A 523 10.72 0.49 39.94
N ILE A 524 10.79 1.29 38.87
CA ILE A 524 10.57 2.74 38.89
C ILE A 524 9.30 3.01 38.10
N VAL A 525 8.26 3.53 38.77
CA VAL A 525 6.94 3.77 38.17
C VAL A 525 6.54 5.23 38.36
N ASP A 526 6.42 5.94 37.24
CA ASP A 526 5.96 7.33 37.19
C ASP A 526 4.55 7.42 36.61
N LEU A 527 3.60 7.88 37.43
CA LEU A 527 2.20 8.10 37.06
C LEU A 527 1.91 9.61 37.02
N VAL A 528 1.52 10.13 35.86
CA VAL A 528 1.30 11.57 35.62
C VAL A 528 -0.09 11.80 35.05
N GLN A 529 -0.91 12.62 35.70
CA GLN A 529 -2.28 12.91 35.25
C GLN A 529 -3.10 11.65 34.97
N VAL A 530 -2.96 10.64 35.84
CA VAL A 530 -3.72 9.38 35.73
C VAL A 530 -5.04 9.48 36.49
N ALA A 531 -6.04 8.71 36.08
CA ALA A 531 -7.29 8.59 36.82
C ALA A 531 -7.66 7.13 37.04
N PHE A 532 -7.87 6.75 38.30
CA PHE A 532 -8.45 5.46 38.70
C PHE A 532 -9.83 5.70 39.28
N THR A 533 -10.87 5.19 38.62
CA THR A 533 -12.27 5.45 38.98
C THR A 533 -13.04 4.15 39.12
N ASP A 534 -13.80 4.02 40.20
CA ASP A 534 -14.69 2.88 40.44
C ASP A 534 -13.97 1.52 40.41
N ILE A 535 -12.86 1.45 41.15
CA ILE A 535 -12.01 0.26 41.21
C ILE A 535 -12.27 -0.51 42.50
N THR A 536 -12.69 -1.77 42.41
CA THR A 536 -13.03 -2.59 43.58
C THR A 536 -12.19 -3.86 43.67
N GLN A 537 -11.50 -4.04 44.79
CA GLN A 537 -10.86 -5.29 45.20
C GLN A 537 -11.78 -5.99 46.22
N SER A 538 -12.36 -7.12 45.84
CA SER A 538 -13.30 -7.88 46.69
C SER A 538 -12.69 -9.12 47.33
N GLY A 539 -11.47 -9.50 46.91
CA GLY A 539 -10.76 -10.67 47.40
C GLY A 539 -9.98 -10.42 48.69
N THR A 540 -8.84 -11.11 48.83
CA THR A 540 -7.90 -10.98 49.95
C THR A 540 -6.77 -9.98 49.68
N GLY A 541 -6.74 -9.38 48.49
CA GLY A 541 -5.74 -8.40 48.07
C GLY A 541 -5.93 -7.02 48.71
N ASN A 542 -4.82 -6.29 48.79
CA ASN A 542 -4.76 -4.90 49.27
C ASN A 542 -4.63 -3.94 48.09
N GLY A 543 -5.01 -2.67 48.26
CA GLY A 543 -4.85 -1.64 47.22
C GLY A 543 -5.64 -1.92 45.95
N ALA A 544 -6.84 -1.37 45.79
CA ALA A 544 -7.67 -1.70 44.63
C ALA A 544 -7.11 -1.18 43.30
N ALA A 545 -6.38 -0.07 43.32
CA ALA A 545 -5.70 0.48 42.14
C ALA A 545 -4.25 0.00 42.05
N ILE A 546 -3.50 0.09 43.17
CA ILE A 546 -2.06 -0.21 43.18
C ILE A 546 -1.72 -1.05 44.41
N ASN A 547 -1.02 -2.16 44.18
CA ASN A 547 -0.38 -2.97 45.22
C ASN A 547 1.11 -3.08 44.92
N SER A 548 1.96 -2.53 45.79
CA SER A 548 3.39 -2.41 45.52
C SER A 548 4.28 -2.95 46.64
N VAL A 549 5.34 -3.68 46.28
CA VAL A 549 6.49 -3.97 47.14
C VAL A 549 7.71 -3.29 46.53
N LEU A 550 8.27 -2.31 47.24
CA LEU A 550 9.35 -1.44 46.77
C LEU A 550 10.58 -1.57 47.68
N ASN A 551 11.58 -2.29 47.18
CA ASN A 551 12.90 -2.44 47.79
C ASN A 551 13.83 -1.30 47.36
N SER A 552 15.03 -1.28 47.93
CA SER A 552 16.09 -0.33 47.58
C SER A 552 16.21 -0.06 46.07
N GLY A 553 16.22 1.22 45.71
CA GLY A 553 16.29 1.69 44.31
C GLY A 553 14.96 1.70 43.56
N SER A 554 13.87 1.18 44.14
CA SER A 554 12.53 1.19 43.53
C SER A 554 11.71 2.39 43.99
N SER A 555 10.85 2.90 43.11
CA SER A 555 9.99 4.04 43.42
C SER A 555 8.62 3.96 42.75
N LEU A 556 7.62 4.54 43.42
CA LEU A 556 6.30 4.84 42.87
C LEU A 556 6.04 6.34 43.02
N LYS A 557 5.85 7.04 41.91
CA LYS A 557 5.53 8.46 41.90
C LYS A 557 4.17 8.69 41.27
N THR A 558 3.36 9.53 41.92
CA THR A 558 2.15 10.11 41.33
C THR A 558 2.31 11.62 41.27
N SER A 559 1.99 12.23 40.13
CA SER A 559 2.12 13.68 39.94
C SER A 559 1.04 14.28 39.05
N VAL A 560 0.94 15.62 39.07
CA VAL A 560 0.14 16.45 38.15
C VAL A 560 -1.33 16.04 38.11
N SER A 561 -2.09 16.41 39.14
CA SER A 561 -3.55 16.20 39.22
C SER A 561 -3.98 14.74 39.01
N SER A 562 -3.20 13.80 39.51
CA SER A 562 -3.58 12.38 39.48
C SER A 562 -4.76 12.13 40.44
N MET A 563 -5.73 11.31 40.02
CA MET A 563 -6.99 11.12 40.74
C MET A 563 -7.27 9.64 41.04
N PHE A 564 -7.65 9.36 42.29
CA PHE A 564 -8.15 8.07 42.74
C PHE A 564 -9.54 8.28 43.32
N THR A 565 -10.58 7.83 42.61
CA THR A 565 -11.97 8.08 42.96
C THR A 565 -12.71 6.77 43.16
N ARG A 566 -13.36 6.61 44.32
CA ARG A 566 -14.16 5.40 44.67
C ARG A 566 -13.37 4.10 44.50
N CYS A 567 -12.09 4.12 44.88
CA CYS A 567 -11.27 2.92 44.95
C CYS A 567 -11.50 2.20 46.29
N LYS A 568 -11.86 0.91 46.25
CA LYS A 568 -12.30 0.16 47.42
C LYS A 568 -11.58 -1.17 47.55
N SER A 569 -10.86 -1.38 48.66
CA SER A 569 -10.36 -2.69 49.07
C SER A 569 -11.26 -3.23 50.19
N THR A 570 -12.21 -4.11 49.84
CA THR A 570 -13.31 -4.53 50.73
C THR A 570 -12.80 -5.21 51.99
N ASN A 571 -11.83 -6.12 51.83
CA ASN A 571 -11.30 -6.93 52.91
C ASN A 571 -9.84 -6.62 53.26
N GLY A 572 -9.17 -5.77 52.47
CA GLY A 572 -7.76 -5.46 52.60
C GLY A 572 -7.49 -4.07 53.16
N LEU A 573 -6.23 -3.66 53.01
CA LEU A 573 -5.66 -2.41 53.48
C LEU A 573 -5.43 -1.48 52.29
N GLY A 574 -5.55 -0.17 52.48
CA GLY A 574 -5.36 0.81 51.41
C GLY A 574 -6.45 0.72 50.34
N GLY A 575 -7.45 1.62 50.34
CA GLY A 575 -8.56 1.51 49.39
C GLY A 575 -8.10 1.67 47.94
N ALA A 576 -7.22 2.64 47.69
CA ALA A 576 -6.58 2.87 46.41
C ALA A 576 -5.19 2.22 46.33
N ILE A 577 -4.29 2.58 47.26
CA ILE A 577 -2.87 2.21 47.21
C ILE A 577 -2.50 1.44 48.47
N TYR A 578 -1.87 0.28 48.27
CA TYR A 578 -1.16 -0.46 49.30
C TYR A 578 0.32 -0.57 48.94
N SER A 579 1.21 -0.28 49.89
CA SER A 579 2.65 -0.34 49.66
C SER A 579 3.44 -0.94 50.82
N THR A 580 4.44 -1.77 50.51
CA THR A 580 5.49 -2.19 51.45
C THR A 580 6.82 -1.62 50.98
N LEU A 581 7.48 -0.83 51.82
CA LEU A 581 8.75 -0.16 51.51
C LEU A 581 9.89 -0.77 52.33
N SER A 582 10.94 -1.22 51.65
CA SER A 582 12.19 -1.71 52.26
C SER A 582 13.40 -1.10 51.55
N GLY A 583 13.65 0.19 51.78
CA GLY A 583 14.63 0.97 51.01
C GLY A 583 14.09 1.66 49.75
N GLY A 584 12.84 1.37 49.38
CA GLY A 584 12.16 2.01 48.25
C GLY A 584 11.37 3.26 48.67
N GLN A 585 10.86 3.98 47.67
CA GLN A 585 10.23 5.30 47.88
C GLN A 585 8.83 5.39 47.28
N ILE A 586 7.94 6.14 47.93
CA ILE A 586 6.67 6.56 47.35
C ILE A 586 6.54 8.09 47.42
N GLU A 587 6.25 8.73 46.28
CA GLU A 587 6.03 10.17 46.18
C GLU A 587 4.59 10.42 45.67
N LEU A 588 3.78 11.08 46.50
CA LEU A 588 2.41 11.47 46.14
C LEU A 588 2.33 13.00 46.07
N ASN A 589 2.40 13.55 44.86
CA ASN A 589 2.49 14.98 44.65
C ASN A 589 1.30 15.46 43.79
N GLN A 590 0.50 16.41 44.26
CA GLN A 590 -0.71 16.86 43.55
C GLN A 590 -1.66 15.71 43.18
N THR A 591 -1.84 14.77 44.10
CA THR A 591 -2.71 13.59 43.94
C THR A 591 -3.94 13.72 44.83
N GLN A 592 -5.11 13.41 44.29
CA GLN A 592 -6.39 13.47 44.99
C GLN A 592 -6.95 12.07 45.23
N PHE A 593 -7.47 11.83 46.44
CA PHE A 593 -8.18 10.61 46.82
C PHE A 593 -9.60 10.97 47.25
N ILE A 594 -10.60 10.46 46.54
CA ILE A 594 -12.00 10.86 46.69
C ILE A 594 -12.85 9.62 46.95
N SER A 595 -13.48 9.55 48.14
CA SER A 595 -14.38 8.45 48.52
C SER A 595 -13.76 7.05 48.41
N CYS A 596 -12.48 6.91 48.76
CA CYS A 596 -11.82 5.60 48.82
C CYS A 596 -12.08 4.91 50.17
N GLU A 597 -12.22 3.58 50.14
CA GLU A 597 -12.61 2.78 51.32
C GLU A 597 -11.73 1.53 51.49
N SER A 598 -11.38 1.20 52.74
CA SER A 598 -10.71 -0.04 53.12
C SER A 598 -10.90 -0.34 54.61
N LYS A 599 -10.39 -1.48 55.11
CA LYS A 599 -10.38 -1.77 56.56
C LYS A 599 -9.47 -0.81 57.34
N SER A 600 -8.29 -0.52 56.81
CA SER A 600 -7.32 0.41 57.39
C SER A 600 -6.60 1.17 56.29
N GLY A 601 -6.45 2.49 56.48
CA GLY A 601 -5.93 3.39 55.46
C GLY A 601 -6.94 3.55 54.32
N GLY A 602 -8.01 4.32 54.55
CA GLY A 602 -9.17 4.40 53.66
C GLY A 602 -8.81 4.60 52.18
N ALA A 603 -7.81 5.43 51.89
CA ALA A 603 -7.22 5.56 50.56
C ALA A 603 -5.85 4.89 50.42
N VAL A 604 -4.93 5.16 51.35
CA VAL A 604 -3.54 4.71 51.28
C VAL A 604 -3.17 3.98 52.57
N TYR A 605 -2.48 2.85 52.43
CA TYR A 605 -1.83 2.15 53.52
C TYR A 605 -0.40 1.80 53.12
N SER A 606 0.58 2.12 53.96
CA SER A 606 1.98 1.80 53.69
C SER A 606 2.68 1.25 54.92
N THR A 607 3.44 0.17 54.73
CA THR A 607 4.36 -0.39 55.73
C THR A 607 5.78 -0.01 55.34
N ILE A 608 6.53 0.59 56.25
CA ILE A 608 7.90 1.06 55.99
C ILE A 608 8.84 0.34 56.96
N SER A 609 9.83 -0.37 56.42
CA SER A 609 10.86 -1.08 57.19
C SER A 609 12.26 -0.70 56.68
N GLY A 610 13.17 -0.34 57.59
CA GLY A 610 14.50 0.17 57.23
C GLY A 610 14.51 1.67 56.91
N THR A 611 15.56 2.15 56.25
CA THR A 611 15.61 3.53 55.74
C THR A 611 14.74 3.61 54.49
N GLY A 612 13.58 4.27 54.58
CA GLY A 612 12.64 4.46 53.47
C GLY A 612 12.35 5.94 53.26
#